data_AF-A0A7C3WL74-F1
#
_entry.id   AF-A0A7C3WL74-F1
#
_cell.length_a   1.000
_cell.length_b   1.000
_cell.length_c   1.000
_cell.angle_alpha   90.00
_cell.angle_beta   90.00
_cell.angle_gamma   90.00
#
_symmetry.space_group_name_H-M   'P 1'
#
loop_
_entity.id
_entity.type
_entity.pdbx_description
1 polymer ?
#
loop_
_entity_poly.entity_id
_entity_poly.type
_entity_poly.pdbx_seq_one_letter_code
_entity_poly.pdbx_strand_id
1 'polypeptide(L)'
;MNLLFLFLDIIDACGAAILYFGPNFPIIGAYTIYFAYILLIKGILSISTSFPIGIFDWMGILDILAGLALFLISFGVNFKIFYIIAILYIFKAAYVLIRTVFNF
;
A
#
# COMPACT_ATOMS: atom_id res chain seq x y z
N MET A 1 -0.02 3.83 -21.47
CA MET A 1 -0.10 3.46 -20.04
C MET A 1 1.29 3.01 -19.61
N ASN A 2 1.87 3.66 -18.61
CA ASN A 2 3.22 3.32 -18.18
C ASN A 2 3.18 1.98 -17.43
N LEU A 3 3.83 0.95 -17.96
CA LEU A 3 3.82 -0.41 -17.40
C LEU A 3 4.27 -0.43 -15.93
N LEU A 4 5.19 0.47 -15.56
CA LEU A 4 5.68 0.62 -14.20
C LEU A 4 4.58 1.10 -13.23
N PHE A 5 3.74 2.06 -13.64
CA PHE A 5 2.63 2.53 -12.79
C PHE A 5 1.56 1.46 -12.63
N LEU A 6 1.23 0.73 -13.69
CA LEU A 6 0.30 -0.39 -13.59
C LEU A 6 0.80 -1.49 -12.64
N PHE A 7 2.11 -1.79 -12.66
CA PHE A 7 2.70 -2.74 -11.73
C PHE A 7 2.63 -2.25 -10.27
N LEU A 8 2.92 -0.96 -10.03
CA LEU A 8 2.81 -0.34 -8.72
C LEU A 8 1.37 -0.30 -8.18
N ASP A 9 0.38 -0.19 -9.07
CA ASP A 9 -1.04 -0.20 -8.70
C ASP A 9 -1.52 -1.62 -8.33
N ILE A 10 -1.02 -2.64 -9.03
CA ILE A 10 -1.28 -4.04 -8.66
C ILE A 10 -0.72 -4.35 -7.28
N ILE A 11 0.48 -3.83 -6.97
CA ILE A 11 1.09 -3.98 -5.63
C ILE A 11 0.18 -3.36 -4.56
N ASP A 12 -0.35 -2.16 -4.78
CA ASP A 12 -1.24 -1.50 -3.83
C ASP A 12 -2.55 -2.28 -3.66
N ALA A 13 -3.12 -2.79 -4.74
CA ALA A 13 -4.33 -3.62 -4.70
C ALA A 13 -4.10 -4.93 -3.93
N CYS A 14 -2.96 -5.58 -4.12
CA CYS A 14 -2.57 -6.77 -3.36
C CYS A 14 -2.35 -6.43 -1.88
N GLY A 15 -1.62 -5.35 -1.57
CA GLY A 15 -1.41 -4.90 -0.19
C GLY A 15 -2.72 -4.59 0.54
N ALA A 16 -3.65 -3.94 -0.16
CA ALA A 16 -5.00 -3.64 0.34
C ALA A 16 -5.80 -4.92 0.62
N ALA A 17 -5.77 -5.90 -0.29
CA ALA A 17 -6.44 -7.18 -0.09
C ALA A 17 -5.88 -7.94 1.12
N ILE A 18 -4.55 -7.99 1.26
CA ILE A 18 -3.89 -8.64 2.41
C ILE A 18 -4.21 -7.91 3.72
N LEU A 19 -4.22 -6.58 3.73
CA LEU A 19 -4.58 -5.80 4.92
C LEU A 19 -6.02 -6.06 5.37
N TYR A 20 -6.95 -6.23 4.42
CA TYR A 20 -8.36 -6.41 4.71
C TYR A 20 -8.73 -7.85 5.09
N PHE A 21 -8.24 -8.84 4.33
CA PHE A 21 -8.54 -10.26 4.55
C PHE A 21 -7.54 -10.95 5.49
N GLY A 22 -6.44 -10.29 5.82
CA GLY A 22 -5.38 -10.81 6.66
C GLY A 22 -4.45 -11.81 5.94
N PRO A 23 -3.53 -12.44 6.70
CA PRO A 23 -2.53 -13.36 6.17
C PRO A 23 -3.12 -14.69 5.66
N ASN A 24 -4.39 -14.95 5.95
CA ASN A 24 -5.12 -16.13 5.48
C ASN A 24 -5.65 -16.00 4.04
N PHE A 25 -5.43 -14.86 3.38
CA PHE A 25 -5.82 -14.69 1.99
C PHE A 25 -5.03 -15.66 1.09
N PRO A 26 -5.71 -16.49 0.28
CA PRO A 26 -5.05 -17.54 -0.50
C PRO A 26 -4.01 -16.95 -1.45
N ILE A 27 -2.88 -17.65 -1.59
CA ILE A 27 -1.76 -17.37 -2.51
C ILE A 27 -0.92 -16.13 -2.16
N ILE A 28 -1.52 -15.04 -1.69
CA ILE A 28 -0.83 -13.75 -1.48
C ILE A 28 -0.46 -13.52 0.00
N GLY A 29 -1.23 -14.06 0.94
CA GLY A 29 -0.99 -13.90 2.38
C GLY A 29 0.36 -14.46 2.87
N ALA A 30 0.87 -15.51 2.23
CA ALA A 30 2.21 -16.05 2.52
C ALA A 30 3.35 -15.07 2.18
N TYR A 31 3.08 -14.09 1.30
CA TYR A 31 4.05 -13.07 0.87
C TYR A 31 3.84 -11.72 1.56
N THR A 32 3.02 -11.67 2.62
CA THR A 32 2.75 -10.48 3.46
C THR A 32 3.99 -9.64 3.76
N ILE A 33 5.09 -10.28 4.18
CA ILE A 33 6.35 -9.60 4.49
C ILE A 33 6.95 -8.90 3.27
N TYR A 34 6.91 -9.52 2.09
CA TYR A 34 7.46 -8.94 0.88
C TYR A 34 6.66 -7.70 0.44
N PHE A 35 5.33 -7.80 0.51
CA PHE A 35 4.46 -6.65 0.26
C PHE A 35 4.69 -5.53 1.28
N ALA A 36 4.88 -5.86 2.56
CA ALA A 36 5.21 -4.87 3.59
C ALA A 36 6.48 -4.08 3.24
N TYR A 37 7.56 -4.76 2.87
CA TYR A 37 8.81 -4.10 2.47
C TYR A 37 8.65 -3.24 1.22
N ILE A 38 7.97 -3.75 0.20
CA ILE A 38 7.76 -3.00 -1.06
C ILE A 38 6.98 -1.72 -0.78
N LEU A 39 5.91 -1.77 0.03
CA LEU A 39 5.12 -0.60 0.38
C LEU A 39 5.91 0.41 1.22
N LEU A 40 6.73 -0.05 2.16
CA LEU A 40 7.62 0.82 2.94
C LEU A 40 8.61 1.56 2.02
N ILE A 41 9.28 0.85 1.12
CA ILE A 41 10.25 1.44 0.19
C ILE A 41 9.54 2.43 -0.74
N LYS A 42 8.40 2.04 -1.32
CA LYS A 42 7.59 2.89 -2.19
C LYS A 42 7.17 4.18 -1.49
N GLY A 43 6.66 4.07 -0.26
CA GLY A 43 6.22 5.21 0.53
C GLY A 43 7.36 6.14 0.94
N ILE A 44 8.52 5.59 1.35
CA ILE A 44 9.72 6.38 1.67
C ILE A 44 10.22 7.13 0.45
N LEU A 45 10.28 6.48 -0.71
CA LEU A 45 10.69 7.12 -1.96
C LEU A 45 9.73 8.24 -2.35
N SER A 46 8.42 7.99 -2.26
CA SER A 46 7.39 9.00 -2.54
C SER A 46 7.58 10.24 -1.66
N ILE A 47 7.66 10.07 -0.34
CA ILE A 47 7.88 11.19 0.60
C ILE A 47 9.20 11.90 0.30
N SER A 48 10.28 11.16 0.04
CA SER A 48 11.59 11.73 -0.25
C SER A 48 11.58 12.58 -1.53
N THR A 49 10.78 12.21 -2.53
CA THR A 49 10.62 13.01 -3.76
C THR A 49 9.73 14.24 -3.56
N SER A 50 8.74 14.17 -2.69
CA SER A 50 7.79 15.25 -2.42
C SER A 50 8.31 16.29 -1.42
N PHE A 51 9.16 15.87 -0.48
CA PHE A 51 9.76 16.72 0.55
C PHE A 51 10.52 17.94 0.01
N PRO A 52 11.43 17.82 -0.99
CA PRO A 52 12.12 18.99 -1.56
C PRO A 52 11.18 19.95 -2.30
N ILE A 53 9.98 19.50 -2.66
CA ILE A 53 8.96 20.30 -3.37
C ILE A 53 7.99 20.96 -2.37
N GLY A 54 8.07 20.62 -1.07
CA GLY A 54 7.21 21.17 -0.02
C GLY A 54 5.75 20.69 -0.10
N ILE A 55 5.48 19.62 -0.85
CA ILE A 55 4.12 19.07 -1.04
C ILE A 55 3.83 18.03 0.05
N PHE A 56 2.65 18.10 0.65
CA PHE A 56 2.19 17.08 1.58
C PHE A 56 1.85 15.78 0.84
N ASP A 57 2.71 14.77 0.98
CA ASP A 57 2.57 13.48 0.31
C ASP A 57 1.75 12.49 1.13
N TRP A 58 0.43 12.68 1.10
CA TRP A 58 -0.52 11.79 1.75
C TRP A 58 -0.46 10.36 1.18
N MET A 59 -0.06 10.18 -0.08
CA MET A 59 0.01 8.88 -0.74
C MET A 59 1.18 8.06 -0.19
N GLY A 60 2.36 8.67 -0.08
CA GLY A 60 3.54 8.04 0.50
C GLY A 60 3.38 7.72 1.98
N ILE A 61 2.70 8.58 2.74
CA ILE A 61 2.38 8.34 4.16
C ILE A 61 1.48 7.11 4.31
N LEU A 62 0.44 6.99 3.48
CA LEU A 62 -0.46 5.83 3.50
C LEU A 62 0.26 4.53 3.11
N ASP A 63 1.21 4.58 2.17
CA ASP A 63 2.04 3.40 1.83
C ASP A 63 2.89 2.95 3.01
N ILE A 64 3.48 3.89 3.75
CA ILE A 64 4.27 3.55 4.95
C ILE A 64 3.37 2.95 6.04
N LEU A 65 2.19 3.54 6.28
CA LEU A 65 1.25 3.02 7.27
C LEU A 65 0.74 1.62 6.90
N ALA A 66 0.43 1.39 5.63
CA ALA A 66 0.03 0.09 5.11
C ALA A 66 1.17 -0.93 5.21
N GLY A 67 2.39 -0.54 4.83
CA GLY A 67 3.59 -1.37 4.94
C GLY A 67 3.90 -1.76 6.39
N LEU A 68 3.83 -0.82 7.34
CA LEU A 68 3.99 -1.09 8.77
C LEU A 68 2.90 -2.03 9.30
N ALA A 69 1.64 -1.81 8.91
CA ALA A 69 0.54 -2.68 9.31
C ALA A 69 0.73 -4.11 8.79
N LEU A 70 1.11 -4.28 7.52
CA LEU A 70 1.43 -5.60 6.94
C LEU A 70 2.64 -6.25 7.63
N PHE A 71 3.66 -5.47 7.96
CA PHE A 71 4.83 -5.97 8.69
C PHE A 71 4.41 -6.54 10.05
N LEU A 72 3.63 -5.77 10.83
CA LEU A 72 3.10 -6.20 12.12
C LEU A 72 2.19 -7.44 12.01
N ILE A 73 1.33 -7.49 10.99
CA ILE A 73 0.48 -8.64 10.69
C ILE A 73 1.32 -9.89 10.42
N SER A 74 2.46 -9.76 9.74
CA SER A 74 3.36 -10.89 9.48
C SER A 74 4.03 -11.44 10.73
N PHE A 75 4.14 -10.66 11.81
CA PHE A 75 4.60 -11.15 13.12
C PHE A 75 3.44 -11.65 14.00
N GLY A 76 2.23 -11.77 13.47
CA GLY A 76 1.06 -12.25 14.19
C GLY A 76 0.39 -11.20 15.08
N VAL A 77 0.78 -9.93 14.97
CA VAL A 77 0.14 -8.83 15.70
C VAL A 77 -1.12 -8.42 14.94
N ASN A 78 -2.26 -8.35 15.65
CA ASN A 78 -3.53 -8.01 15.02
C ASN A 78 -4.24 -6.92 15.82
N PHE A 79 -4.12 -5.67 15.37
CA PHE A 79 -4.79 -4.51 15.98
C PHE A 79 -6.05 -4.13 15.19
N LYS A 80 -7.13 -3.77 15.88
CA LYS A 80 -8.38 -3.29 15.24
C LYS A 80 -8.18 -2.06 14.36
N ILE A 81 -7.15 -1.26 14.63
CA ILE A 81 -6.75 -0.10 13.83
C ILE A 81 -6.32 -0.49 12.40
N PHE A 82 -5.84 -1.71 12.18
CA PHE A 82 -5.44 -2.16 10.84
C PHE A 82 -6.61 -2.22 9.86
N TYR A 83 -7.84 -2.45 10.32
CA TYR A 83 -9.02 -2.40 9.45
C TYR A 83 -9.30 -0.99 8.94
N ILE A 84 -9.07 0.04 9.77
CA ILE A 84 -9.22 1.44 9.36
C ILE A 84 -8.15 1.79 8.31
N ILE A 85 -6.91 1.38 8.55
CA ILE A 85 -5.81 1.54 7.59
C ILE A 85 -6.12 0.80 6.29
N ALA A 86 -6.64 -0.43 6.36
CA ALA A 86 -7.02 -1.23 5.20
C ALA A 86 -8.08 -0.52 4.36
N ILE A 87 -9.13 0.03 4.98
CA ILE A 87 -10.19 0.76 4.26
C ILE A 87 -9.62 2.01 3.57
N LEU A 88 -8.85 2.82 4.28
CA LEU A 88 -8.21 4.02 3.70
C LEU A 88 -7.26 3.64 2.54
N TYR A 89 -6.56 2.53 2.69
CA TYR A 89 -5.64 2.03 1.67
C TYR A 89 -6.35 1.47 0.44
N ILE A 90 -7.51 0.81 0.61
CA ILE A 90 -8.39 0.39 -0.50
C ILE A 90 -8.86 1.62 -1.30
N PHE A 91 -9.30 2.68 -0.62
CA PHE A 91 -9.71 3.92 -1.29
C PHE A 91 -8.55 4.54 -2.07
N LYS A 92 -7.35 4.56 -1.49
CA LYS A 92 -6.15 5.00 -2.20
C LYS A 92 -5.88 4.14 -3.43
N ALA A 93 -5.82 2.81 -3.29
CA ALA A 93 -5.54 1.90 -4.39
C ALA A 93 -6.53 2.06 -5.55
N ALA A 94 -7.83 2.20 -5.23
CA ALA A 94 -8.86 2.49 -6.22
C ALA A 94 -8.64 3.85 -6.91
N TYR A 95 -8.31 4.90 -6.15
CA TYR A 95 -8.00 6.21 -6.70
C TYR A 95 -6.82 6.18 -7.67
N VAL A 96 -5.72 5.48 -7.33
CA VAL A 96 -4.54 5.39 -8.21
C VAL A 96 -4.87 4.58 -9.46
N LEU A 97 -5.57 3.45 -9.33
CA LEU A 97 -6.01 2.65 -10.48
C LEU A 97 -6.86 3.47 -11.46
N ILE A 98 -7.85 4.21 -10.96
CA ILE A 98 -8.67 5.09 -11.78
C ILE A 98 -7.78 6.12 -12.48
N ARG A 99 -6.88 6.77 -11.74
CA ARG A 99 -5.97 7.77 -12.31
C ARG A 99 -5.09 7.20 -13.43
N THR A 100 -4.51 6.01 -13.22
CA THR A 100 -3.63 5.33 -14.18
C THR A 100 -4.39 4.87 -15.43
N VAL A 101 -5.62 4.37 -15.28
CA VAL A 101 -6.45 3.92 -16.40
C VAL A 101 -6.99 5.10 -17.21
N PHE A 102 -7.43 6.16 -16.54
CA PHE A 102 -8.02 7.33 -17.19
C PHE A 102 -7.01 8.42 -17.56
N ASN A 103 -5.70 8.22 -17.31
CA ASN A 103 -4.61 9.14 -17.67
C ASN A 103 -4.83 10.58 -17.16
N PHE A 104 -5.36 10.74 -15.94
CA PHE A 104 -5.59 12.05 -15.30
C PHE A 104 -4.38 12.54 -14.48
#